data_AF-A0A7S0NY19-F1
#
_entry.id   AF-A0A7S0NY19-F1
#
_cell.length_a   1.000
_cell.length_b   1.000
_cell.length_c   1.000
_cell.angle_alpha   90.00
_cell.angle_beta   90.00
_cell.angle_gamma   90.00
#
_symmetry.space_group_name_H-M   'P 1'
#
loop_
_entity.id
_entity.type
_entity.pdbx_description
1 polymer ?
#
loop_
_entity_poly.entity_id
_entity_poly.type
_entity_poly.pdbx_seq_one_letter_code
_entity_poly.pdbx_strand_id
1 'polypeptide(L)'
;MQQPRWLAREVHAHGRASHGRASQMLLPREEHRNIYIELGANWANTLRLHHDVEQYIRHKHPTSAAHLSTHLSTRPFEVYAFEAAPHIHPYLEAFVDHLNRGSLPPCLTIPPAGSSWVLAEYAFQYGCCGDVRPADTFTTYFRRAATARCGTFHCCPLRQYVNTTSSLESCMYDTFKMPLHAVVAAVPGDTVPHALLEARMAEAAQPNTGTQARYTFVPAAAGGAAGSLKMNGVTAMQLIHGGLSSSTSHAPNGHPAQRGSKSLEAAKVNVASWLQHFHANDFVILKMDIEGAEFELVDAMLALGMAKVIDIVLWECHGWAGDCAALKARFSKANPRLLWIPEHSPLYKGYDSFSSPNRLKPLDPRIRAQDRNFTEANCKPVY
;
A
#
# COMPACT_ATOMS: atom_id res chain seq x y z
N MET A 1 35.37 -27.06 16.81
CA MET A 1 34.71 -26.48 15.61
C MET A 1 35.63 -25.39 15.08
N GLN A 2 36.29 -25.67 13.95
CA GLN A 2 37.33 -24.84 13.35
C GLN A 2 36.70 -23.77 12.44
N GLN A 3 37.16 -22.53 12.56
CA GLN A 3 36.81 -21.43 11.65
C GLN A 3 37.64 -21.50 10.35
N PRO A 4 37.09 -21.11 9.18
CA PRO A 4 37.87 -21.08 7.96
C PRO A 4 38.69 -19.79 7.85
N ARG A 5 40.01 -19.97 7.73
CA ARG A 5 41.00 -18.96 7.34
C ARG A 5 40.89 -18.70 5.83
N TRP A 6 40.59 -17.47 5.43
CA TRP A 6 40.76 -17.03 4.06
C TRP A 6 42.20 -16.52 3.87
N LEU A 7 42.95 -17.22 3.02
CA LEU A 7 44.32 -16.86 2.60
C LEU A 7 44.27 -15.78 1.53
N ALA A 8 44.86 -14.63 1.83
CA ALA A 8 45.27 -13.64 0.83
C ALA A 8 46.43 -14.21 0.00
N ARG A 9 46.30 -14.18 -1.33
CA ARG A 9 47.41 -14.37 -2.26
C ARG A 9 47.81 -13.01 -2.82
N GLU A 10 48.97 -12.53 -2.38
CA GLU A 10 49.71 -11.49 -3.09
C GLU A 10 50.34 -12.10 -4.34
N VAL A 11 50.08 -11.49 -5.49
CA VAL A 11 50.80 -11.76 -6.74
C VAL A 11 51.48 -10.45 -7.14
N HIS A 12 52.78 -10.39 -6.92
CA HIS A 12 53.64 -9.37 -7.50
C HIS A 12 53.94 -9.72 -8.96
N ALA A 13 53.52 -8.87 -9.89
CA ALA A 13 53.96 -8.89 -11.27
C ALA A 13 54.50 -7.50 -11.66
N HIS A 14 55.82 -7.42 -11.85
CA HIS A 14 56.49 -6.29 -12.50
C HIS A 14 56.24 -6.36 -14.01
N GLY A 15 55.40 -5.46 -14.53
CA GLY A 15 55.11 -5.32 -15.96
C GLY A 15 55.33 -3.88 -16.42
N ARG A 16 56.11 -3.73 -17.49
CA ARG A 16 56.56 -2.47 -18.12
C ARG A 16 55.44 -1.47 -18.41
N ALA A 17 55.72 -0.20 -18.13
CA ALA A 17 54.89 0.95 -18.49
C ALA A 17 54.86 1.15 -20.02
N SER A 18 53.74 0.82 -20.65
CA SER A 18 53.33 1.38 -21.92
C SER A 18 52.31 2.49 -21.66
N HIS A 19 52.58 3.70 -22.15
CA HIS A 19 51.67 4.84 -22.13
C HIS A 19 50.55 4.65 -23.17
N GLY A 20 49.77 3.59 -23.02
CA GLY A 20 48.46 3.51 -23.65
C GLY A 20 47.54 4.49 -22.93
N ARG A 21 46.92 5.42 -23.67
CA ARG A 21 45.73 6.13 -23.19
C ARG A 21 44.75 5.05 -22.74
N ALA A 22 44.66 4.85 -21.42
CA ALA A 22 43.55 4.13 -20.84
C ALA A 22 42.32 4.95 -21.24
N SER A 23 41.64 4.52 -22.30
CA SER A 23 40.21 4.76 -22.43
C SER A 23 39.66 4.39 -21.06
N GLN A 24 39.29 5.39 -20.28
CA GLN A 24 38.50 5.18 -19.07
C GLN A 24 37.40 4.24 -19.53
N MET A 25 37.48 2.97 -19.11
CA MET A 25 36.31 2.13 -19.06
C MET A 25 35.34 2.95 -18.24
N LEU A 26 34.43 3.64 -18.93
CA LEU A 26 33.25 4.22 -18.31
C LEU A 26 32.67 3.03 -17.58
N LEU A 27 32.87 2.99 -16.25
CA LEU A 27 32.17 2.05 -15.40
C LEU A 27 30.71 2.16 -15.85
N PRO A 28 30.07 1.02 -16.20
CA PRO A 28 28.71 1.06 -16.72
C PRO A 28 27.92 1.97 -15.79
N ARG A 29 27.38 3.06 -16.35
CA ARG A 29 26.60 4.03 -15.59
C ARG A 29 25.63 3.22 -14.76
N GLU A 30 25.68 3.36 -13.43
CA GLU A 30 24.76 2.67 -12.54
C GLU A 30 23.36 2.81 -13.12
N GLU A 31 22.74 1.69 -13.47
CA GLU A 31 21.48 1.70 -14.19
C GLU A 31 20.40 2.32 -13.31
N HIS A 32 19.69 3.33 -13.82
CA HIS A 32 18.61 3.98 -13.09
C HIS A 32 17.42 3.01 -12.95
N ARG A 33 16.92 2.81 -11.73
CA ARG A 33 15.72 1.99 -11.47
C ARG A 33 14.49 2.86 -11.20
N ASN A 34 13.32 2.30 -11.49
CA ASN A 34 12.04 2.87 -11.07
C ASN A 34 11.53 2.05 -9.87
N ILE A 35 11.38 2.67 -8.71
CA ILE A 35 11.00 2.00 -7.46
C ILE A 35 9.68 2.59 -6.96
N TYR A 36 8.73 1.71 -6.62
CA TYR A 36 7.52 2.08 -5.89
C TYR A 36 7.45 1.32 -4.57
N ILE A 37 7.40 2.05 -3.47
CA ILE A 37 7.34 1.50 -2.12
C ILE A 37 5.97 1.85 -1.55
N GLU A 38 5.18 0.84 -1.24
CA GLU A 38 3.83 0.99 -0.69
C GLU A 38 3.81 0.49 0.75
N LEU A 39 3.72 1.43 1.70
CA LEU A 39 3.59 1.13 3.11
C LEU A 39 2.11 1.20 3.50
N GLY A 40 1.57 0.08 4.02
CA GLY A 40 0.13 -0.11 4.23
C GLY A 40 -0.56 -0.50 2.93
N ALA A 41 -0.13 -1.60 2.31
CA ALA A 41 -0.64 -2.05 1.01
C ALA A 41 -2.10 -2.49 1.06
N ASN A 42 -2.58 -2.88 2.24
CA ASN A 42 -3.98 -3.18 2.51
C ASN A 42 -4.53 -4.17 1.46
N TRP A 43 -5.75 -3.99 0.96
CA TRP A 43 -6.34 -4.86 -0.07
C TRP A 43 -5.81 -4.59 -1.50
N ALA A 44 -4.54 -4.20 -1.66
CA ALA A 44 -3.90 -3.83 -2.93
C ALA A 44 -4.64 -2.73 -3.72
N ASN A 45 -5.33 -1.84 -3.00
CA ASN A 45 -6.09 -0.73 -3.56
C ASN A 45 -5.18 0.28 -4.27
N THR A 46 -3.91 0.40 -3.87
CA THR A 46 -2.94 1.34 -4.48
C THR A 46 -1.65 0.70 -5.01
N LEU A 47 -1.60 -0.63 -5.12
CA LEU A 47 -0.39 -1.33 -5.56
C LEU A 47 0.08 -0.96 -6.98
N ARG A 48 -0.83 -0.43 -7.81
CA ARG A 48 -0.53 0.03 -9.17
C ARG A 48 -0.58 1.56 -9.31
N LEU A 49 -0.62 2.29 -8.20
CA LEU A 49 -0.72 3.76 -8.17
C LEU A 49 0.47 4.45 -8.86
N HIS A 50 1.63 3.81 -8.91
CA HIS A 50 2.80 4.29 -9.66
C HIS A 50 2.50 4.60 -11.13
N HIS A 51 1.60 3.85 -11.79
CA HIS A 51 1.17 4.16 -13.16
C HIS A 51 0.41 5.48 -13.25
N ASP A 52 -0.49 5.74 -12.30
CA ASP A 52 -1.26 6.98 -12.26
C ASP A 52 -0.35 8.17 -11.94
N VAL A 53 0.62 7.99 -11.05
CA VAL A 53 1.63 8.99 -10.70
C VAL A 53 2.48 9.35 -11.91
N GLU A 54 2.97 8.36 -12.64
CA GLU A 54 3.72 8.58 -13.87
C GLU A 54 2.90 9.39 -14.88
N GLN A 55 1.65 8.98 -15.13
CA GLN A 55 0.76 9.71 -16.03
C GLN A 55 0.54 11.14 -15.54
N TYR A 56 0.27 11.34 -14.26
CA TYR A 56 0.04 12.66 -13.68
C TYR A 56 1.24 13.59 -13.86
N ILE A 57 2.45 13.13 -13.58
CA ILE A 57 3.69 13.92 -13.72
C ILE A 57 3.88 14.34 -15.17
N ARG A 58 3.72 13.39 -16.12
CA ARG A 58 3.85 13.66 -17.56
C ARG A 58 2.87 14.75 -18.04
N HIS A 59 1.66 14.80 -17.47
CA HIS A 59 0.63 15.76 -17.91
C HIS A 59 0.66 17.11 -17.17
N LYS A 60 0.88 17.11 -15.85
CA LYS A 60 0.62 18.29 -15.00
C LYS A 60 1.87 19.08 -14.63
N HIS A 61 3.04 18.46 -14.70
CA HIS A 61 4.28 19.10 -14.31
C HIS A 61 5.33 19.00 -15.42
N PRO A 62 5.12 19.58 -16.61
CA PRO A 62 6.06 19.41 -17.73
C PRO A 62 7.49 19.87 -17.40
N THR A 63 7.66 20.89 -16.54
CA THR A 63 8.97 21.37 -16.09
C THR A 63 9.61 20.46 -15.04
N SER A 64 8.85 19.99 -14.05
CA SER A 64 9.35 18.98 -13.10
C SER A 64 9.57 17.64 -13.79
N ALA A 65 8.75 17.31 -14.78
CA ALA A 65 8.91 16.18 -15.68
C ALA A 65 10.17 16.34 -16.52
N ALA A 66 10.69 17.52 -16.86
CA ALA A 66 12.01 17.58 -17.50
C ALA A 66 13.11 17.04 -16.57
N HIS A 67 13.05 17.37 -15.27
CA HIS A 67 13.96 16.82 -14.26
C HIS A 67 13.66 15.35 -13.91
N LEU A 68 12.39 14.98 -13.78
CA LEU A 68 11.97 13.64 -13.41
C LEU A 68 11.90 12.68 -14.62
N SER A 69 11.80 13.16 -15.85
CA SER A 69 11.75 12.32 -17.07
C SER A 69 13.10 11.75 -17.44
N THR A 70 14.20 12.38 -17.01
CA THR A 70 15.51 11.74 -17.05
C THR A 70 15.59 10.57 -16.06
N HIS A 71 14.70 10.55 -15.06
CA HIS A 71 14.61 9.51 -14.02
C HIS A 71 13.48 8.50 -14.25
N LEU A 72 12.36 8.88 -14.91
CA LEU A 72 11.32 7.98 -15.43
C LEU A 72 11.92 7.18 -16.57
N SER A 73 12.70 6.21 -16.16
CA SER A 73 13.37 5.25 -16.99
C SER A 73 12.32 4.51 -17.82
N THR A 74 12.67 4.11 -19.04
CA THR A 74 11.85 3.15 -19.80
C THR A 74 11.84 1.76 -19.15
N ARG A 75 12.57 1.59 -18.03
CA ARG A 75 12.63 0.37 -17.26
C ARG A 75 11.32 0.11 -16.52
N PRO A 76 11.00 -1.17 -16.30
CA PRO A 76 9.86 -1.52 -15.46
C PRO A 76 10.06 -1.09 -14.01
N PHE A 77 8.95 -0.96 -13.29
CA PHE A 77 8.98 -0.67 -11.86
C PHE A 77 9.35 -1.90 -11.02
N GLU A 78 10.04 -1.67 -9.92
CA GLU A 78 10.18 -2.59 -8.80
C GLU A 78 9.23 -2.10 -7.69
N VAL A 79 8.26 -2.93 -7.34
CA VAL A 79 7.18 -2.58 -6.42
C VAL A 79 7.33 -3.39 -5.14
N TYR A 80 7.43 -2.71 -4.00
CA TYR A 80 7.55 -3.33 -2.69
C TYR A 80 6.36 -2.95 -1.83
N ALA A 81 5.55 -3.93 -1.46
CA ALA A 81 4.32 -3.77 -0.70
C ALA A 81 4.50 -4.29 0.73
N PHE A 82 4.14 -3.48 1.71
CA PHE A 82 4.24 -3.82 3.14
C PHE A 82 2.86 -3.78 3.76
N GLU A 83 2.46 -4.87 4.43
CA GLU A 83 1.19 -4.96 5.15
C GLU A 83 1.38 -5.61 6.51
N ALA A 84 0.86 -4.98 7.55
CA ALA A 84 0.96 -5.46 8.92
C ALA A 84 -0.11 -6.50 9.25
N ALA A 85 -1.32 -6.35 8.72
CA ALA A 85 -2.50 -7.15 9.07
C ALA A 85 -2.42 -8.57 8.46
N PRO A 86 -2.24 -9.63 9.28
CA PRO A 86 -2.06 -11.00 8.77
C PRO A 86 -3.29 -11.54 8.03
N HIS A 87 -4.46 -11.00 8.35
CA HIS A 87 -5.73 -11.24 7.66
C HIS A 87 -5.70 -10.95 6.15
N ILE A 88 -4.85 -10.00 5.74
CA ILE A 88 -4.80 -9.50 4.37
C ILE A 88 -3.64 -10.18 3.60
N HIS A 89 -2.67 -10.77 4.30
CA HIS A 89 -1.47 -11.36 3.71
C HIS A 89 -1.77 -12.42 2.64
N PRO A 90 -2.72 -13.37 2.83
CA PRO A 90 -3.02 -14.37 1.81
C PRO A 90 -3.52 -13.75 0.50
N TYR A 91 -4.37 -12.72 0.60
CA TYR A 91 -4.86 -11.98 -0.55
C TYR A 91 -3.72 -11.27 -1.28
N LEU A 92 -2.86 -10.54 -0.54
CA LEU A 92 -1.74 -9.80 -1.12
C LEU A 92 -0.72 -10.72 -1.80
N GLU A 93 -0.38 -11.85 -1.19
CA GLU A 93 0.52 -12.83 -1.78
C GLU A 93 -0.04 -13.35 -3.11
N ALA A 94 -1.31 -13.74 -3.14
CA ALA A 94 -1.97 -14.20 -4.37
C ALA A 94 -2.10 -13.08 -5.42
N PHE A 95 -2.30 -11.83 -5.00
CA PHE A 95 -2.44 -10.69 -5.89
C PHE A 95 -1.11 -10.30 -6.52
N VAL A 96 -0.02 -10.32 -5.75
CA VAL A 96 1.34 -10.12 -6.27
C VAL A 96 1.72 -11.24 -7.24
N ASP A 97 1.37 -12.49 -6.93
CA ASP A 97 1.63 -13.61 -7.85
C ASP A 97 0.84 -13.47 -9.16
N HIS A 98 -0.41 -12.96 -9.10
CA HIS A 98 -1.18 -12.56 -10.27
C HIS A 98 -0.47 -11.50 -11.11
N LEU A 99 0.04 -10.43 -10.50
CA LEU A 99 0.73 -9.36 -11.23
C LEU A 99 2.04 -9.82 -11.85
N ASN A 100 2.80 -10.69 -11.17
CA ASN A 100 4.09 -11.17 -11.65
C ASN A 100 3.98 -12.28 -12.71
N ARG A 101 2.99 -13.16 -12.59
CA ARG A 101 2.89 -14.39 -13.42
C ARG A 101 1.73 -14.38 -14.40
N GLY A 102 0.83 -13.40 -14.31
CA GLY A 102 -0.39 -13.38 -15.09
C GLY A 102 -1.36 -14.51 -14.73
N SER A 103 -1.34 -15.00 -13.50
CA SER A 103 -2.32 -15.98 -13.00
C SER A 103 -3.73 -15.35 -12.93
N LEU A 104 -4.75 -16.06 -12.46
CA LEU A 104 -6.06 -15.43 -12.25
C LEU A 104 -6.00 -14.50 -11.03
N PRO A 105 -6.62 -13.30 -11.08
CA PRO A 105 -6.65 -12.41 -9.93
C PRO A 105 -7.36 -13.09 -8.75
N PRO A 106 -6.85 -12.96 -7.51
CA PRO A 106 -7.51 -13.52 -6.35
C PRO A 106 -8.87 -12.89 -6.13
N CYS A 107 -9.76 -13.69 -5.57
CA CYS A 107 -11.14 -13.30 -5.33
C CYS A 107 -11.23 -12.38 -4.15
N LEU A 108 -11.79 -11.22 -4.39
CA LEU A 108 -12.10 -10.28 -3.35
C LEU A 108 -13.51 -10.56 -2.81
N THR A 109 -13.63 -10.81 -1.52
CA THR A 109 -14.92 -11.10 -0.86
C THR A 109 -15.33 -10.05 0.16
N ILE A 110 -14.47 -9.05 0.36
CA ILE A 110 -14.66 -7.91 1.28
C ILE A 110 -14.30 -6.64 0.49
N PRO A 111 -15.01 -5.53 0.68
CA PRO A 111 -14.64 -4.26 0.05
C PRO A 111 -13.16 -3.93 0.31
N PRO A 112 -12.36 -3.63 -0.72
CA PRO A 112 -10.96 -3.28 -0.59
C PRO A 112 -10.85 -1.79 -0.21
N ALA A 113 -11.59 -1.39 0.82
CA ALA A 113 -11.63 0.00 1.26
C ALA A 113 -10.51 0.23 2.27
N GLY A 114 -9.64 1.20 1.97
CA GLY A 114 -8.59 1.64 2.89
C GLY A 114 -8.99 2.78 3.81
N SER A 115 -10.19 3.32 3.65
CA SER A 115 -10.73 4.36 4.54
C SER A 115 -12.25 4.36 4.51
N SER A 116 -12.89 5.00 5.49
CA SER A 116 -14.35 5.20 5.47
C SER A 116 -14.81 5.95 4.22
N TRP A 117 -13.96 6.80 3.64
CA TRP A 117 -14.26 7.49 2.38
C TRP A 117 -14.38 6.52 1.21
N VAL A 118 -13.39 5.64 1.03
CA VAL A 118 -13.41 4.62 -0.02
C VAL A 118 -14.57 3.63 0.22
N LEU A 119 -14.83 3.25 1.48
CA LEU A 119 -15.94 2.36 1.82
C LEU A 119 -17.30 2.94 1.38
N ALA A 120 -17.50 4.24 1.55
CA ALA A 120 -18.71 4.91 1.12
C ALA A 120 -18.93 4.84 -0.40
N GLU A 121 -17.86 4.81 -1.21
CA GLU A 121 -17.99 4.61 -2.67
C GLU A 121 -18.45 3.19 -3.04
N TYR A 122 -18.07 2.18 -2.26
CA TYR A 122 -18.59 0.82 -2.42
C TYR A 122 -20.04 0.69 -1.96
N ALA A 123 -20.40 1.34 -0.87
CA ALA A 123 -21.68 1.12 -0.18
C ALA A 123 -22.91 1.27 -1.07
N PHE A 124 -22.92 2.26 -1.95
CA PHE A 124 -24.01 2.47 -2.91
C PHE A 124 -24.24 1.26 -3.84
N GLN A 125 -23.17 0.56 -4.24
CA GLN A 125 -23.28 -0.61 -5.12
C GLN A 125 -23.94 -1.80 -4.42
N TYR A 126 -23.85 -1.83 -3.09
CA TYR A 126 -24.42 -2.89 -2.26
C TYR A 126 -25.73 -2.46 -1.59
N GLY A 127 -26.35 -1.36 -2.04
CA GLY A 127 -27.61 -0.88 -1.46
C GLY A 127 -27.49 -0.38 -0.02
N CYS A 128 -26.25 -0.14 0.44
CA CYS A 128 -25.98 0.48 1.73
C CYS A 128 -25.89 1.99 1.54
N CYS A 129 -26.98 2.67 1.87
CA CYS A 129 -27.05 4.11 1.76
C CYS A 129 -26.92 4.75 3.12
N GLY A 130 -25.85 5.52 3.28
CA GLY A 130 -25.69 6.43 4.40
C GLY A 130 -26.36 7.77 4.12
N ASP A 131 -26.77 8.44 5.17
CA ASP A 131 -27.25 9.82 5.10
C ASP A 131 -26.08 10.79 5.00
N VAL A 132 -25.63 11.03 3.77
CA VAL A 132 -24.64 12.06 3.49
C VAL A 132 -25.33 13.43 3.54
N ARG A 133 -25.29 14.10 4.70
CA ARG A 133 -25.73 15.50 4.78
C ARG A 133 -24.83 16.39 3.90
N PRO A 134 -25.41 17.37 3.18
CA PRO A 134 -24.66 18.41 2.50
C PRO A 134 -24.16 19.42 3.53
N ALA A 135 -23.07 19.10 4.21
CA ALA A 135 -22.25 20.09 4.88
C ALA A 135 -20.81 19.79 4.47
N ASP A 136 -20.18 20.79 3.88
CA ASP A 136 -18.82 20.80 3.35
C ASP A 136 -18.61 20.04 2.02
N THR A 137 -17.55 20.46 1.34
CA THR A 137 -17.12 20.21 -0.06
C THR A 137 -17.17 18.76 -0.56
N PHE A 138 -17.46 17.81 0.34
CA PHE A 138 -17.73 16.39 0.12
C PHE A 138 -18.94 16.09 -0.79
N THR A 139 -19.98 16.94 -0.78
CA THR A 139 -21.27 16.57 -1.43
C THR A 139 -21.31 16.70 -2.94
N THR A 140 -20.42 17.49 -3.53
CA THR A 140 -20.42 17.72 -4.99
C THR A 140 -20.00 16.47 -5.76
N TYR A 141 -19.14 15.62 -5.17
CA TYR A 141 -18.65 14.40 -5.81
C TYR A 141 -19.72 13.29 -5.77
N PHE A 142 -20.35 13.07 -4.61
CA PHE A 142 -21.38 12.04 -4.45
C PHE A 142 -22.65 12.32 -5.26
N ARG A 143 -23.08 13.59 -5.40
CA ARG A 143 -24.26 13.92 -6.23
C ARG A 143 -24.11 13.51 -7.69
N ARG A 144 -22.90 13.61 -8.28
CA ARG A 144 -22.65 13.20 -9.67
C ARG A 144 -22.56 11.68 -9.83
N ALA A 145 -22.02 10.97 -8.84
CA ALA A 145 -21.94 9.51 -8.88
C ALA A 145 -23.32 8.85 -8.70
N ALA A 146 -24.15 9.37 -7.80
CA ALA A 146 -25.47 8.81 -7.48
C ALA A 146 -26.53 9.04 -8.58
N THR A 147 -26.50 10.18 -9.28
CA THR A 147 -27.51 10.50 -10.31
C THR A 147 -27.26 9.80 -11.66
N ALA A 148 -26.03 9.37 -11.95
CA ALA A 148 -25.68 8.84 -13.26
C ALA A 148 -25.73 7.30 -13.39
N ARG A 149 -25.86 6.55 -12.29
CA ARG A 149 -25.54 5.09 -12.27
C ARG A 149 -26.61 4.19 -11.71
N CYS A 150 -27.78 4.76 -11.52
CA CYS A 150 -28.88 4.12 -10.83
C CYS A 150 -29.80 3.47 -11.89
N GLY A 151 -29.48 2.24 -12.28
CA GLY A 151 -30.33 1.43 -13.16
C GLY A 151 -31.62 0.98 -12.46
N THR A 152 -32.40 0.10 -13.09
CA THR A 152 -33.69 -0.42 -12.63
C THR A 152 -33.69 -1.14 -11.27
N PHE A 153 -32.52 -1.35 -10.65
CA PHE A 153 -32.40 -1.92 -9.30
C PHE A 153 -32.19 -0.82 -8.25
N HIS A 154 -33.23 -0.64 -7.44
CA HIS A 154 -33.27 0.02 -6.11
C HIS A 154 -32.18 1.05 -5.82
N CYS A 155 -32.34 2.23 -6.43
CA CYS A 155 -31.80 3.45 -5.88
C CYS A 155 -32.42 3.70 -4.51
N CYS A 156 -31.57 3.97 -3.52
CA CYS A 156 -32.05 4.34 -2.20
C CYS A 156 -33.07 5.48 -2.32
N PRO A 157 -34.30 5.28 -1.82
CA PRO A 157 -35.32 6.29 -1.93
C PRO A 157 -34.83 7.55 -1.23
N LEU A 158 -34.97 8.70 -1.90
CA LEU A 158 -34.62 10.05 -1.42
C LEU A 158 -35.35 10.49 -0.12
N ARG A 159 -36.00 9.57 0.59
CA ARG A 159 -36.87 9.83 1.74
C ARG A 159 -36.60 8.83 2.85
N GLN A 160 -35.58 9.11 3.65
CA GLN A 160 -35.70 9.42 5.08
C GLN A 160 -34.30 9.48 5.67
N TYR A 161 -33.94 10.68 6.14
CA TYR A 161 -32.57 11.04 6.48
C TYR A 161 -32.35 10.96 8.00
N VAL A 162 -31.48 10.06 8.45
CA VAL A 162 -31.05 9.89 9.84
C VAL A 162 -29.51 9.85 9.95
N ASN A 163 -28.98 10.78 10.75
CA ASN A 163 -27.56 11.03 11.02
C ASN A 163 -26.77 9.75 11.40
N THR A 164 -25.70 9.42 10.65
CA THR A 164 -24.32 9.08 11.11
C THR A 164 -23.57 8.16 10.12
N THR A 165 -22.24 8.30 10.00
CA THR A 165 -21.34 7.37 9.30
C THR A 165 -21.49 5.92 9.75
N SER A 166 -21.91 5.71 11.01
CA SER A 166 -22.16 4.39 11.56
C SER A 166 -23.30 3.61 10.91
N SER A 167 -24.28 4.26 10.26
CA SER A 167 -25.36 3.52 9.58
C SER A 167 -24.86 2.84 8.30
N LEU A 168 -23.97 3.52 7.57
CA LEU A 168 -23.32 2.97 6.37
C LEU A 168 -22.38 1.84 6.72
N GLU A 169 -21.50 2.06 7.70
CA GLU A 169 -20.55 1.05 8.17
C GLU A 169 -21.28 -0.20 8.69
N SER A 170 -22.35 -0.02 9.48
CA SER A 170 -23.19 -1.13 9.96
C SER A 170 -23.83 -1.90 8.81
N CYS A 171 -24.42 -1.22 7.82
CA CYS A 171 -25.02 -1.90 6.67
C CYS A 171 -23.99 -2.69 5.87
N MET A 172 -22.83 -2.08 5.62
CA MET A 172 -21.75 -2.72 4.87
C MET A 172 -21.20 -3.92 5.65
N TYR A 173 -21.00 -3.78 6.95
CA TYR A 173 -20.64 -4.89 7.82
C TYR A 173 -21.68 -6.00 7.77
N ASP A 174 -22.97 -5.71 7.93
CA ASP A 174 -24.02 -6.72 7.90
C ASP A 174 -24.08 -7.44 6.54
N THR A 175 -23.87 -6.69 5.44
CA THR A 175 -23.77 -7.26 4.09
C THR A 175 -22.59 -8.22 4.00
N PHE A 176 -21.40 -7.82 4.44
CA PHE A 176 -20.16 -8.60 4.31
C PHE A 176 -19.81 -9.42 5.57
N LYS A 177 -20.73 -9.59 6.50
CA LYS A 177 -20.45 -10.17 7.82
C LYS A 177 -19.84 -11.56 7.71
N MET A 178 -20.46 -12.42 6.89
CA MET A 178 -19.98 -13.80 6.71
C MET A 178 -18.54 -13.86 6.15
N PRO A 179 -18.20 -13.22 5.00
CA PRO A 179 -16.83 -13.23 4.51
C PRO A 179 -15.83 -12.54 5.45
N LEU A 180 -16.23 -11.46 6.15
CA LEU A 180 -15.39 -10.81 7.15
C LEU A 180 -15.03 -11.77 8.30
N HIS A 181 -16.02 -12.49 8.84
CA HIS A 181 -15.78 -13.50 9.87
C HIS A 181 -14.93 -14.67 9.36
N ALA A 182 -15.09 -15.06 8.09
CA ALA A 182 -14.26 -16.10 7.48
C ALA A 182 -12.78 -15.69 7.41
N VAL A 183 -12.48 -14.44 7.03
CA VAL A 183 -11.11 -13.90 7.06
C VAL A 183 -10.53 -13.90 8.47
N VAL A 184 -11.29 -13.40 9.46
CA VAL A 184 -10.84 -13.40 10.86
C VAL A 184 -10.57 -14.81 11.39
N ALA A 185 -11.39 -15.79 10.99
CA ALA A 185 -11.21 -17.17 11.40
C ALA A 185 -10.03 -17.88 10.70
N ALA A 186 -9.65 -17.43 9.51
CA ALA A 186 -8.59 -18.04 8.71
C ALA A 186 -7.18 -17.57 9.05
N VAL A 187 -7.04 -16.52 9.86
CA VAL A 187 -5.74 -15.96 10.23
C VAL A 187 -4.80 -17.05 10.73
N PRO A 188 -3.63 -17.22 10.09
CA PRO A 188 -2.61 -18.13 10.59
C PRO A 188 -2.25 -17.73 12.02
N GLY A 189 -2.32 -18.68 12.95
CA GLY A 189 -1.82 -18.48 14.31
C GLY A 189 -0.29 -18.34 14.37
N ASP A 190 0.40 -18.65 13.27
CA ASP A 190 1.84 -18.67 13.17
C ASP A 190 2.40 -17.31 12.77
N THR A 191 3.48 -16.90 13.43
CA THR A 191 4.27 -15.74 13.02
C THR A 191 4.93 -16.01 11.68
N VAL A 192 4.93 -15.02 10.79
CA VAL A 192 5.67 -15.05 9.54
C VAL A 192 7.14 -15.42 9.80
N PRO A 193 7.69 -16.44 9.11
CA PRO A 193 9.08 -16.83 9.31
C PRO A 193 10.05 -15.67 9.02
N HIS A 194 10.94 -15.36 9.96
CA HIS A 194 11.94 -14.30 9.78
C HIS A 194 12.78 -14.47 8.50
N ALA A 195 13.13 -15.72 8.16
CA ALA A 195 13.85 -16.02 6.92
C ALA A 195 13.09 -15.61 5.64
N LEU A 196 11.76 -15.68 5.65
CA LEU A 196 10.95 -15.20 4.52
C LEU A 196 11.04 -13.68 4.41
N LEU A 197 10.94 -12.95 5.54
CA LEU A 197 11.06 -11.49 5.56
C LEU A 197 12.42 -11.03 5.05
N GLU A 198 13.50 -11.63 5.55
CA GLU A 198 14.87 -11.33 5.09
C GLU A 198 15.03 -11.59 3.59
N ALA A 199 14.50 -12.71 3.07
CA ALA A 199 14.57 -13.02 1.64
C ALA A 199 13.82 -11.99 0.78
N ARG A 200 12.63 -11.55 1.20
CA ARG A 200 11.83 -10.55 0.49
C ARG A 200 12.50 -9.17 0.53
N MET A 201 13.06 -8.78 1.67
CA MET A 201 13.78 -7.50 1.82
C MET A 201 15.08 -7.49 1.01
N ALA A 202 15.83 -8.59 1.00
CA ALA A 202 17.09 -8.72 0.26
C ALA A 202 16.91 -8.62 -1.26
N GLU A 203 15.71 -8.81 -1.78
CA GLU A 203 15.44 -8.69 -3.22
C GLU A 203 15.77 -7.29 -3.77
N ALA A 204 15.66 -6.24 -2.94
CA ALA A 204 16.03 -4.87 -3.32
C ALA A 204 17.51 -4.69 -3.68
N ALA A 205 18.37 -5.61 -3.22
CA ALA A 205 19.79 -5.64 -3.59
C ALA A 205 20.02 -6.13 -5.03
N GLN A 206 19.00 -6.69 -5.69
CA GLN A 206 19.09 -7.24 -7.04
C GLN A 206 18.15 -6.47 -7.99
N PRO A 207 18.67 -5.51 -8.77
CA PRO A 207 17.87 -4.77 -9.75
C PRO A 207 17.04 -5.68 -10.67
N ASN A 208 15.81 -5.27 -10.98
CA ASN A 208 14.98 -5.97 -11.93
C ASN A 208 15.52 -5.78 -13.36
N THR A 209 16.05 -6.86 -13.93
CA THR A 209 16.56 -6.89 -15.31
C THR A 209 15.50 -7.30 -16.33
N GLY A 210 14.25 -7.54 -15.90
CA GLY A 210 13.15 -7.93 -16.76
C GLY A 210 12.60 -6.78 -17.60
N THR A 211 11.57 -7.09 -18.41
CA THR A 211 10.82 -6.10 -19.21
C THR A 211 9.49 -5.70 -18.59
N GLN A 212 9.09 -6.37 -17.50
CA GLN A 212 7.84 -6.14 -16.79
C GLN A 212 8.11 -5.72 -15.35
N ALA A 213 7.14 -5.04 -14.74
CA ALA A 213 7.21 -4.68 -13.34
C ALA A 213 7.35 -5.93 -12.47
N ARG A 214 8.19 -5.84 -11.44
CA ARG A 214 8.36 -6.90 -10.43
C ARG A 214 7.70 -6.44 -9.15
N TYR A 215 6.78 -7.24 -8.64
CA TYR A 215 6.05 -6.97 -7.41
C TYR A 215 6.53 -7.89 -6.30
N THR A 216 6.77 -7.34 -5.12
CA THR A 216 7.25 -8.09 -3.96
C THR A 216 6.45 -7.71 -2.74
N PHE A 217 5.78 -8.70 -2.17
CA PHE A 217 5.06 -8.55 -0.92
C PHE A 217 5.95 -8.89 0.27
N VAL A 218 5.96 -7.99 1.26
CA VAL A 218 6.61 -8.15 2.56
C VAL A 218 5.51 -8.20 3.62
N PRO A 219 5.18 -9.40 4.16
CA PRO A 219 4.13 -9.58 5.18
C PRO A 219 4.58 -9.09 6.57
N ALA A 220 4.91 -7.80 6.67
CA ALA A 220 5.36 -7.15 7.89
C ALA A 220 4.92 -5.68 7.91
N ALA A 221 4.78 -5.15 9.13
CA ALA A 221 4.66 -3.73 9.37
C ALA A 221 5.94 -3.01 8.95
N ALA A 222 5.80 -1.84 8.34
CA ALA A 222 6.91 -0.95 8.05
C ALA A 222 7.20 -0.01 9.23
N GLY A 223 8.47 0.21 9.55
CA GLY A 223 8.86 1.17 10.59
C GLY A 223 10.30 1.65 10.47
N GLY A 224 10.70 2.51 11.42
CA GLY A 224 12.06 3.04 11.53
C GLY A 224 13.04 2.08 12.21
N ALA A 225 12.53 1.01 12.83
CA ALA A 225 13.31 -0.05 13.45
C ALA A 225 12.65 -1.43 13.24
N ALA A 226 13.45 -2.48 13.26
CA ALA A 226 12.96 -3.85 13.24
C ALA A 226 12.41 -4.23 14.62
N GLY A 227 11.43 -5.13 14.66
CA GLY A 227 10.84 -5.59 15.91
C GLY A 227 9.50 -6.27 15.67
N SER A 228 8.55 -6.02 16.56
CA SER A 228 7.17 -6.45 16.39
C SER A 228 6.20 -5.31 16.62
N LEU A 229 5.05 -5.38 15.96
CA LEU A 229 3.92 -4.49 16.11
C LEU A 229 2.78 -5.26 16.77
N LYS A 230 2.42 -4.85 17.99
CA LYS A 230 1.23 -5.36 18.66
C LYS A 230 0.01 -4.61 18.17
N MET A 231 -0.93 -5.35 17.61
CA MET A 231 -2.21 -4.85 17.14
C MET A 231 -3.28 -5.32 18.12
N ASN A 232 -4.08 -4.38 18.60
CA ASN A 232 -5.26 -4.71 19.38
C ASN A 232 -6.23 -5.42 18.45
N GLY A 233 -6.72 -6.59 18.86
CA GLY A 233 -7.31 -7.60 17.97
C GLY A 233 -8.20 -7.01 16.89
N VAL A 234 -7.77 -7.16 15.64
CA VAL A 234 -8.48 -6.65 14.46
C VAL A 234 -9.83 -7.35 14.39
N THR A 235 -10.88 -6.57 14.56
CA THR A 235 -12.24 -7.07 14.46
C THR A 235 -12.64 -7.25 13.01
N ALA A 236 -13.60 -8.14 12.76
CA ALA A 236 -14.25 -8.25 11.45
C ALA A 236 -14.76 -6.88 10.93
N MET A 237 -15.17 -5.97 11.82
CA MET A 237 -15.56 -4.61 11.44
C MET A 237 -14.37 -3.81 10.92
N GLN A 238 -13.22 -3.82 11.61
CA GLN A 238 -12.05 -3.04 11.20
C GLN A 238 -11.49 -3.45 9.83
N LEU A 239 -11.63 -4.72 9.44
CA LEU A 239 -11.19 -5.20 8.12
C LEU A 239 -11.91 -4.52 6.95
N ILE A 240 -13.13 -4.01 7.16
CA ILE A 240 -13.87 -3.30 6.11
C ILE A 240 -13.30 -1.91 5.80
N HIS A 241 -12.40 -1.41 6.66
CA HIS A 241 -11.68 -0.14 6.49
C HIS A 241 -10.19 -0.33 6.22
N GLY A 242 -9.71 -1.57 6.11
CA GLY A 242 -8.29 -1.85 5.88
C GLY A 242 -7.54 -2.52 7.02
N GLY A 243 -8.24 -2.91 8.07
CA GLY A 243 -7.71 -3.85 9.06
C GLY A 243 -6.89 -3.25 10.19
N LEU A 244 -6.57 -1.95 10.18
CA LEU A 244 -6.00 -1.28 11.33
C LEU A 244 -6.75 0.02 11.61
N SER A 245 -7.23 0.17 12.85
CA SER A 245 -7.62 1.47 13.37
C SER A 245 -7.07 1.51 14.78
N SER A 246 -6.21 2.49 15.06
CA SER A 246 -5.59 2.71 16.38
C SER A 246 -6.61 3.17 17.44
N SER A 247 -7.86 3.37 17.05
CA SER A 247 -8.96 3.84 17.89
C SER A 247 -9.34 2.81 18.95
N THR A 248 -8.60 2.81 20.07
CA THR A 248 -9.12 2.40 21.37
C THR A 248 -10.16 3.37 21.91
N SER A 249 -10.36 4.53 21.26
CA SER A 249 -11.10 5.66 21.85
C SER A 249 -12.50 5.90 21.27
N HIS A 250 -12.85 5.46 20.06
CA HIS A 250 -14.18 5.75 19.50
C HIS A 250 -14.68 4.63 18.57
N ALA A 251 -15.10 3.49 19.13
CA ALA A 251 -16.14 2.72 18.46
C ALA A 251 -17.40 3.62 18.48
N PRO A 252 -17.92 4.10 17.34
CA PRO A 252 -18.93 5.17 17.29
C PRO A 252 -20.21 4.89 18.08
N ASN A 253 -20.44 3.63 18.47
CA ASN A 253 -21.66 3.18 19.15
C ASN A 253 -21.41 2.45 20.47
N GLY A 254 -20.24 2.60 21.10
CA GLY A 254 -19.97 1.94 22.38
C GLY A 254 -20.09 0.42 22.31
N HIS A 255 -19.89 -0.18 21.13
CA HIS A 255 -19.72 -1.61 21.03
C HIS A 255 -18.52 -1.95 21.90
N PRO A 256 -18.70 -2.69 23.01
CA PRO A 256 -17.58 -3.04 23.86
C PRO A 256 -16.57 -3.74 22.95
N ALA A 257 -15.30 -3.32 23.00
CA ALA A 257 -14.21 -4.09 22.43
C ALA A 257 -14.51 -5.55 22.72
N GLN A 258 -14.73 -6.36 21.67
CA GLN A 258 -15.26 -7.71 21.86
C GLN A 258 -14.36 -8.38 22.90
N ARG A 259 -14.90 -8.60 24.12
CA ARG A 259 -14.14 -9.18 25.22
C ARG A 259 -13.65 -10.53 24.73
N GLY A 260 -12.35 -10.63 24.45
CA GLY A 260 -11.72 -11.84 23.94
C GLY A 260 -11.11 -11.76 22.54
N SER A 261 -11.07 -10.60 21.86
CA SER A 261 -10.25 -10.49 20.65
C SER A 261 -8.77 -10.69 21.03
N LYS A 262 -8.15 -11.72 20.45
CA LYS A 262 -6.73 -12.01 20.69
C LYS A 262 -5.92 -10.85 20.12
N SER A 263 -4.97 -10.32 20.92
CA SER A 263 -3.97 -9.40 20.37
C SER A 263 -3.20 -10.15 19.28
N LEU A 264 -3.03 -9.47 18.14
CA LEU A 264 -2.22 -9.98 17.05
C LEU A 264 -0.87 -9.28 17.09
N GLU A 265 0.16 -10.02 16.73
CA GLU A 265 1.51 -9.49 16.65
C GLU A 265 2.02 -9.70 15.23
N ALA A 266 2.39 -8.61 14.56
CA ALA A 266 3.04 -8.65 13.26
C ALA A 266 4.52 -8.41 13.42
N ALA A 267 5.34 -9.02 12.56
CA ALA A 267 6.72 -8.59 12.43
C ALA A 267 6.77 -7.14 11.95
N LYS A 268 7.73 -6.36 12.45
CA LYS A 268 8.04 -5.02 11.99
C LYS A 268 9.44 -5.02 11.39
N VAL A 269 9.58 -4.49 10.18
CA VAL A 269 10.87 -4.38 9.47
C VAL A 269 11.38 -2.94 9.45
N ASN A 270 12.70 -2.79 9.46
CA ASN A 270 13.36 -1.49 9.40
C ASN A 270 13.45 -1.00 7.94
N VAL A 271 12.41 -0.34 7.47
CA VAL A 271 12.38 0.22 6.11
C VAL A 271 13.41 1.34 5.96
N ALA A 272 13.64 2.15 6.99
CA ALA A 272 14.62 3.25 6.93
C ALA A 272 16.04 2.76 6.62
N SER A 273 16.50 1.67 7.25
CA SER A 273 17.80 1.07 6.93
C SER A 273 17.78 0.30 5.61
N TRP A 274 16.68 -0.36 5.27
CA TRP A 274 16.53 -1.08 4.00
C TRP A 274 16.64 -0.17 2.77
N LEU A 275 16.23 1.10 2.87
CA LEU A 275 16.41 2.09 1.79
C LEU A 275 17.86 2.27 1.33
N GLN A 276 18.86 1.79 2.08
CA GLN A 276 20.26 1.78 1.67
C GLN A 276 20.53 0.91 0.42
N HIS A 277 19.59 0.04 0.04
CA HIS A 277 19.66 -0.69 -1.23
C HIS A 277 19.37 0.19 -2.45
N PHE A 278 18.89 1.43 -2.25
CA PHE A 278 18.56 2.36 -3.31
C PHE A 278 19.60 3.49 -3.43
N HIS A 279 19.84 3.92 -4.67
CA HIS A 279 20.83 4.92 -5.02
C HIS A 279 20.17 6.26 -5.27
N ALA A 280 20.94 7.35 -5.15
CA ALA A 280 20.44 8.71 -5.37
C ALA A 280 20.00 8.99 -6.83
N ASN A 281 20.30 8.09 -7.77
CA ASN A 281 19.90 8.18 -9.17
C ASN A 281 18.65 7.34 -9.50
N ASP A 282 18.23 6.46 -8.58
CA ASP A 282 16.96 5.74 -8.71
C ASP A 282 15.80 6.74 -8.64
N PHE A 283 14.71 6.43 -9.34
CA PHE A 283 13.46 7.15 -9.23
C PHE A 283 12.58 6.45 -8.20
N VAL A 284 12.40 7.04 -7.02
CA VAL A 284 11.71 6.39 -5.90
C VAL A 284 10.43 7.13 -5.53
N ILE A 285 9.32 6.40 -5.64
CA ILE A 285 8.00 6.82 -5.17
C ILE A 285 7.71 6.07 -3.86
N LEU A 286 7.41 6.80 -2.79
CA LEU A 286 7.04 6.26 -1.49
C LEU A 286 5.59 6.62 -1.14
N LYS A 287 4.72 5.62 -0.97
CA LYS A 287 3.38 5.77 -0.36
C LYS A 287 3.47 5.43 1.11
N MET A 288 3.00 6.34 1.97
CA MET A 288 2.90 6.14 3.42
C MET A 288 1.47 6.37 3.87
N ASP A 289 0.94 5.34 4.52
CA ASP A 289 -0.31 5.32 5.25
C ASP A 289 -0.19 4.06 6.13
N ILE A 290 0.41 4.27 7.31
CA ILE A 290 0.85 3.24 8.26
C ILE A 290 0.46 3.61 9.68
N GLU A 291 -0.68 4.29 9.82
CA GLU A 291 -1.40 4.46 11.09
C GLU A 291 -0.49 4.99 12.21
N GLY A 292 0.18 6.11 11.97
CA GLY A 292 1.01 6.80 12.96
C GLY A 292 2.49 6.38 12.95
N ALA A 293 2.84 5.24 12.34
CA ALA A 293 4.23 4.83 12.22
C ALA A 293 5.04 5.73 11.26
N GLU A 294 4.40 6.69 10.57
CA GLU A 294 5.08 7.65 9.70
C GLU A 294 6.09 8.50 10.49
N PHE A 295 5.77 8.84 11.74
CA PHE A 295 6.65 9.65 12.60
C PHE A 295 7.96 8.91 12.92
N GLU A 296 7.86 7.68 13.41
CA GLU A 296 9.03 6.83 13.70
C GLU A 296 9.87 6.60 12.43
N LEU A 297 9.22 6.26 11.33
CA LEU A 297 9.89 5.97 10.06
C LEU A 297 10.63 7.20 9.51
N VAL A 298 9.96 8.35 9.42
CA VAL A 298 10.56 9.57 8.89
C VAL A 298 11.71 10.04 9.78
N ASP A 299 11.59 9.95 11.11
CA ASP A 299 12.70 10.28 12.01
C ASP A 299 13.92 9.40 11.76
N ALA A 300 13.73 8.08 11.59
CA ALA A 300 14.82 7.16 11.26
C ALA A 300 15.42 7.45 9.88
N MET A 301 14.60 7.74 8.87
CA MET A 301 15.07 8.12 7.53
C MET A 301 15.90 9.40 7.56
N LEU A 302 15.50 10.39 8.36
CA LEU A 302 16.23 11.64 8.54
C LEU A 302 17.58 11.39 9.23
N ALA A 303 17.59 10.57 10.29
CA ALA A 303 18.81 10.21 11.01
C ALA A 303 19.83 9.47 10.11
N LEU A 304 19.34 8.61 9.21
CA LEU A 304 20.17 7.85 8.26
C LEU A 304 20.48 8.64 6.97
N GLY A 305 19.91 9.83 6.78
CA GLY A 305 20.06 10.61 5.56
C GLY A 305 19.42 9.96 4.33
N MET A 306 18.43 9.08 4.51
CA MET A 306 17.74 8.34 3.45
C MET A 306 16.59 9.14 2.81
N ALA A 307 16.16 10.24 3.44
CA ALA A 307 15.17 11.16 2.86
C ALA A 307 15.51 11.65 1.44
N LYS A 308 16.81 11.75 1.11
CA LYS A 308 17.32 12.23 -0.19
C LYS A 308 17.12 11.26 -1.35
N VAL A 309 16.82 9.99 -1.05
CA VAL A 309 16.63 8.92 -2.04
C VAL A 309 15.21 8.93 -2.59
N ILE A 310 14.27 9.55 -1.88
CA ILE A 310 12.86 9.59 -2.27
C ILE A 310 12.61 10.81 -3.17
N ASP A 311 11.97 10.61 -4.32
CA ASP A 311 11.59 11.71 -5.21
C ASP A 311 10.16 12.18 -4.96
N ILE A 312 9.26 11.24 -4.68
CA ILE A 312 7.83 11.49 -4.52
C ILE A 312 7.33 10.81 -3.27
N VAL A 313 6.56 11.54 -2.48
CA VAL A 313 5.87 11.00 -1.32
C VAL A 313 4.37 11.19 -1.46
N LEU A 314 3.66 10.07 -1.50
CA LEU A 314 2.21 10.01 -1.36
C LEU A 314 1.90 9.77 0.11
N TRP A 315 1.15 10.68 0.74
CA TRP A 315 1.13 10.75 2.20
C TRP A 315 -0.29 10.86 2.76
N GLU A 316 -0.67 9.90 3.61
CA GLU A 316 -1.72 10.06 4.64
C GLU A 316 -1.06 10.21 6.02
N CYS A 317 -1.40 11.28 6.75
CA CYS A 317 -0.75 11.60 8.01
C CYS A 317 -1.72 11.47 9.17
N HIS A 318 -1.33 10.67 10.14
CA HIS A 318 -2.12 10.37 11.30
C HIS A 318 -1.81 11.34 12.44
N GLY A 319 -2.47 12.50 12.44
CA GLY A 319 -2.23 13.59 13.41
C GLY A 319 -2.42 13.23 14.88
N TRP A 320 -3.07 12.11 15.18
CA TRP A 320 -3.16 11.56 16.53
C TRP A 320 -1.82 11.02 17.05
N ALA A 321 -0.87 10.69 16.17
CA ALA A 321 0.46 10.22 16.51
C ALA A 321 1.50 11.36 16.64
N GLY A 322 1.19 12.57 16.15
CA GLY A 322 2.07 13.73 16.27
C GLY A 322 1.73 14.89 15.32
N ASP A 323 2.62 15.88 15.23
CA ASP A 323 2.46 17.05 14.35
C ASP A 323 2.89 16.76 12.89
N CYS A 324 1.90 16.50 12.04
CA CYS A 324 2.07 16.24 10.61
C CYS A 324 2.73 17.39 9.85
N ALA A 325 2.44 18.64 10.21
CA ALA A 325 3.00 19.80 9.53
C ALA A 325 4.49 19.96 9.85
N ALA A 326 4.86 19.77 11.13
CA ALA A 326 6.25 19.78 11.56
C ALA A 326 7.06 18.64 10.93
N LEU A 327 6.50 17.42 10.88
CA LEU A 327 7.16 16.27 10.26
C LEU A 327 7.38 16.50 8.76
N LYS A 328 6.36 16.99 8.04
CA LYS A 328 6.46 17.37 6.63
C LYS A 328 7.54 18.44 6.39
N ALA A 329 7.59 19.46 7.23
CA ALA A 329 8.60 20.52 7.12
C ALA A 329 10.03 19.98 7.29
N ARG A 330 10.26 19.08 8.26
CA ARG A 330 11.57 18.45 8.49
C ARG A 330 11.99 17.57 7.30
N PHE A 331 11.09 16.76 6.77
CA PHE A 331 11.36 15.91 5.62
C PHE A 331 11.66 16.77 4.37
N SER A 332 10.86 17.81 4.13
CA SER A 332 11.08 18.74 3.01
C SER A 332 12.40 19.53 3.14
N LYS A 333 12.81 19.87 4.36
CA LYS A 333 14.11 20.49 4.62
C LYS A 333 15.28 19.55 4.29
N ALA A 334 15.15 18.25 4.59
CA ALA A 334 16.16 17.26 4.29
C ALA A 334 16.21 16.88 2.80
N ASN A 335 15.09 17.00 2.09
CA ASN A 335 15.01 16.82 0.64
C ASN A 335 14.16 17.91 -0.02
N PRO A 336 14.78 19.04 -0.42
CA PRO A 336 14.07 20.15 -1.08
C PRO A 336 13.48 19.83 -2.45
N ARG A 337 13.85 18.69 -3.06
CA ARG A 337 13.35 18.24 -4.37
C ARG A 337 12.10 17.37 -4.26
N LEU A 338 11.72 16.98 -3.05
CA LEU A 338 10.63 16.06 -2.79
C LEU A 338 9.29 16.60 -3.28
N LEU A 339 8.60 15.84 -4.12
CA LEU A 339 7.23 16.13 -4.54
C LEU A 339 6.24 15.49 -3.57
N TRP A 340 5.31 16.30 -3.07
CA TRP A 340 4.31 15.88 -2.09
C TRP A 340 2.95 15.70 -2.73
N ILE A 341 2.35 14.54 -2.51
CA ILE A 341 1.02 14.21 -3.00
C ILE A 341 0.18 13.78 -1.80
N PRO A 342 -0.63 14.70 -1.22
CA PRO A 342 -1.44 14.33 -0.06
C PRO A 342 -2.52 13.33 -0.46
N GLU A 343 -2.93 12.51 0.50
CA GLU A 343 -4.16 11.75 0.40
C GLU A 343 -5.37 12.67 0.14
N HIS A 344 -6.39 12.11 -0.50
CA HIS A 344 -7.55 12.81 -1.05
C HIS A 344 -7.23 13.89 -2.11
N SER A 345 -6.00 13.94 -2.62
CA SER A 345 -5.72 14.68 -3.84
C SER A 345 -6.41 14.00 -5.04
N PRO A 346 -6.60 14.72 -6.17
CA PRO A 346 -7.16 14.10 -7.38
C PRO A 346 -6.37 12.87 -7.88
N LEU A 347 -5.09 12.76 -7.51
CA LEU A 347 -4.22 11.64 -7.87
C LEU A 347 -4.24 10.50 -6.84
N TYR A 348 -4.23 10.82 -5.54
CA TYR A 348 -4.20 9.81 -4.48
C TYR A 348 -5.50 9.85 -3.69
N LYS A 349 -6.42 8.95 -4.07
CA LYS A 349 -7.77 8.84 -3.49
C LYS A 349 -7.95 7.65 -2.55
N GLY A 350 -6.86 6.99 -2.16
CA GLY A 350 -6.93 5.69 -1.48
C GLY A 350 -7.28 4.52 -2.43
N TYR A 351 -7.24 4.72 -3.75
CA TYR A 351 -7.19 3.66 -4.75
C TYR A 351 -6.52 4.13 -6.04
N ASP A 352 -5.98 3.20 -6.83
CA ASP A 352 -5.47 3.45 -8.17
C ASP A 352 -6.54 3.24 -9.27
N SER A 353 -6.22 3.66 -10.50
CA SER A 353 -7.12 3.57 -11.65
C SER A 353 -7.49 2.15 -12.05
N PHE A 354 -6.76 1.13 -11.59
CA PHE A 354 -7.06 -0.29 -11.82
C PHE A 354 -7.88 -0.91 -10.69
N SER A 355 -7.75 -0.40 -9.47
CA SER A 355 -8.42 -0.88 -8.26
C SER A 355 -9.61 0.00 -7.84
N SER A 356 -10.03 0.97 -8.67
CA SER A 356 -11.19 1.80 -8.37
C SER A 356 -12.45 0.98 -8.05
N PRO A 357 -13.40 1.52 -7.26
CA PRO A 357 -14.63 0.79 -6.88
C PRO A 357 -15.49 0.29 -8.03
N ASN A 358 -15.29 0.80 -9.24
CA ASN A 358 -16.02 0.34 -10.43
C ASN A 358 -15.33 -0.81 -11.16
N ARG A 359 -14.05 -1.06 -10.88
CA ARG A 359 -13.23 -2.08 -11.53
C ARG A 359 -12.96 -3.26 -10.60
N LEU A 360 -12.56 -2.99 -9.36
CA LEU A 360 -12.32 -4.01 -8.36
C LEU A 360 -13.47 -4.05 -7.38
N LYS A 361 -14.33 -5.05 -7.53
CA LYS A 361 -15.55 -5.22 -6.73
C LYS A 361 -15.47 -6.52 -5.94
N PRO A 362 -15.79 -6.51 -4.64
CA PRO A 362 -15.94 -7.77 -3.93
C PRO A 362 -17.17 -8.53 -4.44
N LEU A 363 -17.11 -9.86 -4.34
CA LEU A 363 -18.25 -10.73 -4.62
C LEU A 363 -19.41 -10.33 -3.71
N ASP A 364 -20.58 -10.02 -4.29
CA ASP A 364 -21.78 -9.72 -3.50
C ASP A 364 -22.23 -10.98 -2.76
N PRO A 365 -22.19 -11.01 -1.41
CA PRO A 365 -22.54 -12.19 -0.63
C PRO A 365 -24.04 -12.52 -0.70
N ARG A 366 -24.88 -11.61 -1.20
CA ARG A 366 -26.33 -11.80 -1.36
C ARG A 366 -26.69 -12.52 -2.65
N ILE A 367 -25.80 -12.51 -3.65
CA ILE A 367 -25.98 -13.23 -4.91
C ILE A 367 -25.55 -14.68 -4.68
N ARG A 368 -26.47 -15.62 -4.90
CA ARG A 368 -26.20 -17.06 -4.77
C ARG A 368 -25.11 -17.47 -5.74
N ALA A 369 -24.24 -18.40 -5.34
CA ALA A 369 -23.11 -18.83 -6.17
C ALA A 369 -23.52 -19.29 -7.58
N GLN A 370 -24.69 -19.91 -7.71
CA GLN A 370 -25.26 -20.38 -8.98
C GLN A 370 -25.74 -19.25 -9.91
N ASP A 371 -26.05 -18.07 -9.35
CA ASP A 371 -26.55 -16.90 -10.09
C ASP A 371 -25.40 -15.96 -10.47
N ARG A 372 -24.16 -16.31 -10.12
CA ARG A 372 -22.95 -15.54 -10.44
C ARG A 372 -22.52 -15.81 -11.86
N ASN A 373 -21.98 -14.79 -12.52
CA ASN A 373 -21.39 -14.96 -13.85
C ASN A 373 -20.23 -15.98 -13.79
N PHE A 374 -19.94 -16.64 -14.92
CA PHE A 374 -18.95 -17.73 -14.99
C PHE A 374 -17.56 -17.37 -14.41
N THR A 375 -17.13 -16.12 -14.57
CA THR A 375 -15.87 -15.62 -14.00
C THR A 375 -15.90 -15.54 -12.47
N GLU A 376 -17.05 -15.20 -11.89
CA GLU A 376 -17.26 -15.14 -10.43
C GLU A 376 -17.53 -16.52 -9.82
N ALA A 377 -18.13 -17.44 -10.59
CA ALA A 377 -18.43 -18.80 -10.14
C ALA A 377 -17.17 -19.65 -9.92
N ASN A 378 -16.10 -19.38 -10.67
CA ASN A 378 -14.81 -20.06 -10.52
C ASN A 378 -13.87 -19.38 -9.52
N CYS A 379 -14.36 -18.32 -8.88
CA CYS A 379 -13.57 -17.52 -7.96
C CYS A 379 -13.50 -18.21 -6.59
N LYS A 380 -12.30 -18.68 -6.19
CA LYS A 380 -12.05 -19.19 -4.83
C LYS A 380 -11.58 -18.07 -3.91
N PRO A 381 -12.32 -17.74 -2.84
CA PRO A 381 -11.86 -16.80 -1.82
C PRO A 381 -10.48 -17.21 -1.30
N VAL A 382 -9.60 -16.22 -1.13
CA VAL A 382 -8.28 -16.42 -0.54
C VAL A 382 -8.36 -15.89 0.89
N TYR A 383 -8.26 -16.78 1.86
CA TYR A 383 -8.31 -16.51 3.29
C TYR A 383 -7.15 -17.16 4.01
#